data_AF-A0A330GSQ8-F1
#
_entry.id   AF-A0A330GSQ8-F1
#
_cell.length_a   1.000
_cell.length_b   1.000
_cell.length_c   1.000
_cell.angle_alpha   90.00
_cell.angle_beta   90.00
_cell.angle_gamma   90.00
#
_symmetry.space_group_name_H-M   'P 1'
#
loop_
_entity.id
_entity.type
_entity.pdbx_description
1 polymer ?
#
loop_
_entity_poly.entity_id
_entity_poly.type
_entity_poly.pdbx_seq_one_letter_code
_entity_poly.pdbx_strand_id
1 'polypeptide(L)'
;MEGHGVDFGRRDRQENEPRMRVDRGQRGSRVKSVRVVAGSLRSSAAALLVLTVAGCAVLGGKPAPLDTFELSAPSVDVRAHSRRQILIAQPSALKALDSQNIVIRPSDRSIQFLKGAQWADRLPLIVQARLAETFQRSGSFAGVGKPGEGLAIDYQIIVEVRSFEVRVNGGEHADVELFVRILNDRNGEVRASKSFTASAPVSGSGNAAYVGALDNAFGQAAKDIVRWTDQTI
;
A
#
# COMPACT_ATOMS: atom_id res chain seq x y z
N MET A 1 37.45 -27.68 -38.81
CA MET A 1 38.08 -27.89 -37.49
C MET A 1 37.07 -27.43 -36.47
N GLU A 2 36.21 -28.36 -36.05
CA GLU A 2 36.26 -29.02 -34.71
C GLU A 2 35.62 -28.08 -33.67
N GLY A 3 34.45 -28.32 -33.07
CA GLY A 3 33.81 -29.58 -32.67
C GLY A 3 34.14 -29.86 -31.21
N HIS A 4 33.19 -29.67 -30.28
CA HIS A 4 33.05 -30.46 -29.04
C HIS A 4 31.76 -30.14 -28.27
N GLY A 5 30.80 -31.07 -28.29
CA GLY A 5 29.92 -31.38 -27.14
C GLY A 5 30.74 -32.07 -26.04
N VAL A 6 30.30 -32.32 -24.81
CA VAL A 6 29.09 -32.91 -24.19
C VAL A 6 29.24 -32.65 -22.65
N ASP A 7 28.34 -32.86 -21.69
CA ASP A 7 27.66 -34.10 -21.31
C ASP A 7 26.73 -33.88 -20.09
N PHE A 8 25.70 -34.73 -19.99
CA PHE A 8 24.67 -34.82 -18.96
C PHE A 8 25.12 -35.71 -17.79
N GLY A 9 24.99 -35.23 -16.56
CA GLY A 9 25.18 -36.03 -15.35
C GLY A 9 23.89 -36.26 -14.57
N ARG A 10 23.11 -37.29 -14.94
CA ARG A 10 22.06 -37.91 -14.10
C ARG A 10 22.70 -39.01 -13.25
N ARG A 11 22.44 -39.06 -11.95
CA ARG A 11 22.60 -40.29 -11.16
C ARG A 11 21.48 -40.41 -10.12
N ASP A 12 20.58 -41.33 -10.40
CA ASP A 12 19.76 -42.02 -9.41
C ASP A 12 20.66 -42.89 -8.53
N ARG A 13 20.36 -42.98 -7.23
CA ARG A 13 20.80 -44.12 -6.41
C ARG A 13 19.69 -44.55 -5.48
N GLN A 14 18.96 -45.53 -5.97
CA GLN A 14 18.05 -46.42 -5.27
C GLN A 14 18.88 -47.46 -4.53
N GLU A 15 18.59 -47.71 -3.25
CA GLU A 15 19.12 -48.87 -2.52
C GLU A 15 17.96 -49.66 -1.92
N ASN A 16 17.85 -50.89 -2.41
CA ASN A 16 16.92 -51.96 -2.10
C ASN A 16 17.34 -52.67 -0.79
N GLU A 17 16.40 -52.90 0.15
CA GLU A 17 15.84 -54.22 0.55
C GLU A 17 16.53 -54.89 1.78
N PRO A 18 16.00 -55.99 2.41
CA PRO A 18 14.64 -56.57 2.38
C PRO A 18 14.12 -57.12 3.75
N ARG A 19 12.90 -57.69 3.69
CA ARG A 19 12.38 -58.92 4.36
C ARG A 19 11.28 -58.81 5.42
N MET A 20 10.09 -59.12 4.89
CA MET A 20 8.94 -59.78 5.49
C MET A 20 9.29 -60.93 6.45
N ARG A 21 8.62 -60.98 7.60
CA ARG A 21 8.32 -62.22 8.33
C ARG A 21 6.89 -62.17 8.85
N VAL A 22 6.03 -62.96 8.22
CA VAL A 22 4.71 -63.35 8.74
C VAL A 22 4.95 -64.39 9.82
N ASP A 23 4.31 -64.24 10.98
CA ASP A 23 4.04 -65.36 11.87
C ASP A 23 2.59 -65.32 12.36
N ARG A 24 1.98 -66.50 12.36
CA ARG A 24 0.55 -66.77 12.55
C ARG A 24 0.43 -67.69 13.76
N GLY A 25 -0.32 -67.26 14.76
CA GLY A 25 -0.71 -68.09 15.91
C GLY A 25 -0.55 -67.31 17.21
N GLN A 26 -1.28 -67.55 18.30
CA GLN A 26 -2.32 -68.51 18.58
C GLN A 26 -2.92 -68.07 19.93
N ARG A 27 -4.26 -68.02 20.00
CA ARG A 27 -5.12 -68.39 21.13
C ARG A 27 -4.48 -68.45 22.53
N GLY A 28 -4.96 -67.63 23.46
CA GLY A 28 -4.62 -67.78 24.88
C GLY A 28 -5.30 -66.79 25.81
N SER A 29 -6.57 -67.03 26.12
CA SER A 29 -7.27 -66.41 27.25
C SER A 29 -6.59 -66.80 28.56
N ARG A 30 -6.11 -65.83 29.33
CA ARG A 30 -5.94 -65.93 30.79
C ARG A 30 -6.18 -64.57 31.43
N VAL A 31 -7.37 -64.43 32.02
CA VAL A 31 -7.71 -63.40 32.99
C VAL A 31 -6.77 -63.56 34.18
N LYS A 32 -5.84 -62.63 34.37
CA LYS A 32 -5.09 -62.49 35.63
C LYS A 32 -5.87 -61.53 36.52
N SER A 33 -6.49 -62.09 37.56
CA SER A 33 -7.04 -61.37 38.70
C SER A 33 -5.96 -60.53 39.36
N VAL A 34 -6.02 -59.21 39.18
CA VAL A 34 -5.19 -58.25 39.93
C VAL A 34 -5.80 -58.10 41.31
N ARG A 35 -5.09 -58.59 42.33
CA ARG A 35 -5.40 -58.28 43.73
C ARG A 35 -5.01 -56.82 43.99
N VAL A 36 -5.99 -55.99 44.31
CA VAL A 36 -5.77 -54.64 44.82
C VAL A 36 -5.27 -54.77 46.26
N VAL A 37 -3.97 -54.56 46.47
CA VAL A 37 -3.42 -54.36 47.80
C VAL A 37 -3.66 -52.89 48.15
N ALA A 38 -4.53 -52.67 49.13
CA ALA A 38 -4.75 -51.37 49.73
C ALA A 38 -3.49 -50.95 50.52
N GLY A 39 -2.71 -50.05 49.94
CA GLY A 39 -1.55 -49.41 50.57
C GLY A 39 -1.75 -47.90 50.61
N SER A 40 -2.15 -47.41 51.77
CA SER A 40 -1.90 -46.08 52.36
C SER A 40 -1.62 -44.88 51.45
N LEU A 41 -2.56 -43.93 51.47
CA LEU A 41 -2.40 -42.48 51.55
C LEU A 41 -0.97 -41.93 51.38
N ARG A 42 -0.73 -41.26 50.25
CA ARG A 42 -0.33 -39.84 50.12
C ARG A 42 0.15 -39.58 48.70
N SER A 43 -0.19 -38.40 48.17
CA SER A 43 0.22 -37.87 46.85
C SER A 43 -0.57 -38.35 45.64
N SER A 44 -1.80 -37.85 45.49
CA SER A 44 -2.49 -37.79 44.20
C SER A 44 -3.49 -36.63 44.21
N ALA A 45 -2.98 -35.40 44.28
CA ALA A 45 -3.78 -34.18 44.10
C ALA A 45 -3.09 -33.18 43.16
N ALA A 46 -2.27 -33.67 42.22
CA ALA A 46 -1.51 -32.81 41.30
C ALA A 46 -1.45 -33.35 39.86
N ALA A 47 -2.47 -34.11 39.42
CA ALA A 47 -2.49 -34.65 38.06
C ALA A 47 -3.82 -34.43 37.30
N LEU A 48 -4.73 -33.62 37.84
CA LEU A 48 -6.05 -33.36 37.22
C LEU A 48 -6.35 -31.87 37.01
N LEU A 49 -5.31 -31.03 36.87
CA LEU A 49 -5.48 -29.58 36.69
C LEU A 49 -4.59 -28.99 35.57
N VAL A 50 -4.31 -29.76 34.51
CA VAL A 50 -3.47 -29.30 33.38
C VAL A 50 -4.22 -29.30 32.04
N LEU A 51 -5.48 -29.75 31.97
CA LEU A 51 -6.22 -29.85 30.69
C LEU A 51 -7.16 -28.68 30.36
N THR A 52 -7.20 -27.58 31.13
CA THR A 52 -8.15 -26.48 30.87
C THR A 52 -7.56 -25.24 30.19
N VAL A 53 -6.27 -25.24 29.80
CA VAL A 53 -5.60 -24.08 29.18
C VAL A 53 -5.16 -24.35 27.74
N ALA A 54 -6.02 -24.98 26.93
CA ALA A 54 -5.79 -25.17 25.49
C ALA A 54 -6.89 -24.53 24.61
N GLY A 55 -7.69 -23.61 25.17
CA GLY A 55 -8.94 -23.17 24.55
C GLY A 55 -9.02 -21.73 24.01
N CYS A 56 -8.04 -20.85 24.24
CA CYS A 56 -8.21 -19.42 23.92
C CYS A 56 -7.45 -18.91 22.67
N ALA A 57 -6.88 -19.79 21.84
CA ALA A 57 -6.10 -19.35 20.66
C ALA A 57 -6.92 -19.17 19.36
N VAL A 58 -8.23 -19.50 19.35
CA VAL A 58 -9.05 -19.55 18.12
C VAL A 58 -9.96 -18.32 17.92
N LEU A 59 -9.96 -17.34 18.82
CA LEU A 59 -10.73 -16.10 18.64
C LEU A 59 -9.94 -14.94 18.00
N GLY A 60 -8.72 -15.20 17.50
CA GLY A 60 -7.91 -14.23 16.78
C GLY A 60 -8.16 -14.27 15.27
N GLY A 61 -9.36 -13.87 14.83
CA GLY A 61 -9.61 -13.65 13.40
C GLY A 61 -8.65 -12.59 12.86
N LYS A 62 -7.83 -12.93 11.85
CA LYS A 62 -7.02 -11.94 11.14
C LYS A 62 -7.97 -10.85 10.60
N PRO A 63 -7.66 -9.55 10.75
CA PRO A 63 -8.44 -8.49 10.13
C PRO A 63 -8.65 -8.81 8.65
N ALA A 64 -9.86 -8.57 8.14
CA ALA A 64 -10.12 -8.72 6.71
C ALA A 64 -9.08 -7.91 5.93
N PRO A 65 -8.50 -8.46 4.84
CA PRO A 65 -7.54 -7.73 4.02
C PRO A 65 -8.14 -6.40 3.54
N LEU A 66 -7.33 -5.34 3.59
CA LEU A 66 -7.71 -4.02 3.06
C LEU A 66 -7.50 -4.00 1.54
N ASP A 67 -8.50 -3.54 0.81
CA ASP A 67 -8.33 -3.24 -0.61
C ASP A 67 -7.33 -2.09 -0.75
N THR A 68 -6.33 -2.26 -1.60
CA THR A 68 -5.25 -1.29 -1.78
C THR A 68 -5.43 -0.56 -3.11
N PHE A 69 -5.42 0.76 -3.04
CA PHE A 69 -5.70 1.66 -4.16
C PHE A 69 -4.53 2.57 -4.46
N GLU A 70 -4.45 3.01 -5.71
CA GLU A 70 -3.49 4.02 -6.18
C GLU A 70 -4.23 5.13 -6.93
N LEU A 71 -3.55 6.27 -7.07
CA LEU A 71 -3.95 7.33 -7.98
C LEU A 71 -3.33 7.09 -9.36
N SER A 72 -3.99 7.58 -10.39
CA SER A 72 -3.52 7.63 -11.75
C SER A 72 -2.72 8.91 -11.99
N ALA A 73 -1.73 8.86 -12.88
CA ALA A 73 -1.16 10.07 -13.46
C ALA A 73 -2.00 10.48 -14.67
N PRO A 74 -2.66 11.66 -14.67
CA PRO A 74 -3.34 12.14 -15.87
C PRO A 74 -2.36 12.45 -17.01
N SER A 75 -2.85 12.40 -18.24
CA SER A 75 -2.14 12.96 -19.39
C SER A 75 -2.54 14.43 -19.58
N VAL A 76 -1.58 15.28 -19.95
CA VAL A 76 -1.80 16.71 -20.21
C VAL A 76 -1.18 17.03 -21.57
N ASP A 77 -2.02 17.49 -22.51
CA ASP A 77 -1.51 18.04 -23.76
C ASP A 77 -1.07 19.49 -23.53
N VAL A 78 0.24 19.71 -23.56
CA VAL A 78 0.86 21.04 -23.48
C VAL A 78 1.64 21.26 -24.78
N ARG A 79 1.57 22.48 -25.34
CA ARG A 79 2.20 22.79 -26.64
C ARG A 79 3.58 23.42 -26.52
N ALA A 80 3.96 23.90 -25.33
CA ALA A 80 5.23 24.55 -25.10
C ALA A 80 6.30 23.52 -24.68
N HIS A 81 7.51 23.70 -25.21
CA HIS A 81 8.70 22.96 -24.83
C HIS A 81 9.70 23.94 -24.21
N SER A 82 9.99 23.74 -22.94
CA SER A 82 10.96 24.52 -22.18
C SER A 82 12.27 23.76 -22.01
N ARG A 83 13.39 24.48 -22.03
CA ARG A 83 14.71 23.92 -21.68
C ARG A 83 14.94 23.78 -20.18
N ARG A 84 13.96 24.18 -19.37
CA ARG A 84 14.03 24.18 -17.90
C ARG A 84 13.94 22.77 -17.36
N GLN A 85 14.67 22.52 -16.28
CA GLN A 85 14.54 21.30 -15.48
C GLN A 85 13.83 21.62 -14.17
N ILE A 86 12.88 20.77 -13.78
CA ILE A 86 12.10 20.96 -12.55
C ILE A 86 12.24 19.77 -11.60
N LEU A 87 12.14 20.06 -10.30
CA LEU A 87 12.08 19.05 -9.25
C LEU A 87 10.74 19.10 -8.56
N ILE A 88 10.10 17.94 -8.41
CA ILE A 88 8.89 17.81 -7.60
C ILE A 88 9.32 17.43 -6.19
N ALA A 89 9.25 18.39 -5.26
CA ALA A 89 9.56 18.14 -3.86
C ALA A 89 8.53 17.19 -3.24
N GLN A 90 8.90 16.50 -2.16
CA GLN A 90 7.93 15.68 -1.44
C GLN A 90 6.83 16.59 -0.87
N PRO A 91 5.55 16.36 -1.19
CA PRO A 91 4.46 17.15 -0.66
C PRO A 91 4.38 17.06 0.87
N SER A 92 4.00 18.16 1.51
CA SER A 92 3.60 18.14 2.92
C SER A 92 2.10 17.93 3.07
N ALA A 93 1.65 17.34 4.17
CA ALA A 93 0.24 17.19 4.49
C ALA A 93 0.03 17.16 6.01
N LEU A 94 -1.20 17.42 6.46
CA LEU A 94 -1.58 17.17 7.85
C LEU A 94 -1.52 15.66 8.16
N LYS A 95 -1.28 15.29 9.42
CA LYS A 95 -1.16 13.87 9.84
C LYS A 95 -2.33 12.98 9.44
N ALA A 96 -3.55 13.52 9.38
CA ALA A 96 -4.72 12.78 8.94
C ALA A 96 -4.60 12.33 7.46
N LEU A 97 -3.93 13.13 6.63
CA LEU A 97 -3.69 12.89 5.21
C LEU A 97 -2.33 12.25 4.96
N ASP A 98 -1.30 12.48 5.80
CA ASP A 98 0.00 11.82 5.73
C ASP A 98 -0.05 10.38 6.29
N SER A 99 -0.88 9.55 5.69
CA SER A 99 -1.02 8.12 6.01
C SER A 99 -1.48 7.34 4.78
N GLN A 100 -1.62 6.02 4.93
CA GLN A 100 -2.26 5.16 3.93
C GLN A 100 -3.80 5.18 4.04
N ASN A 101 -4.39 5.90 4.99
CA ASN A 101 -5.85 5.93 5.12
C ASN A 101 -6.49 6.85 4.08
N ILE A 102 -7.64 6.44 3.55
CA ILE A 102 -8.48 7.29 2.70
C ILE A 102 -9.44 8.07 3.60
N VAL A 103 -9.41 9.40 3.51
CA VAL A 103 -10.20 10.27 4.39
C VAL A 103 -11.62 10.47 3.84
N ILE A 104 -12.59 10.36 4.73
CA ILE A 104 -13.99 10.70 4.50
C ILE A 104 -14.40 11.78 5.50
N ARG A 105 -15.14 12.77 5.03
CA ARG A 105 -15.69 13.86 5.82
C ARG A 105 -17.23 13.76 5.84
N PRO A 106 -17.82 13.16 6.88
CA PRO A 106 -19.28 13.09 7.03
C PRO A 106 -19.90 14.40 7.52
N SER A 107 -19.12 15.29 8.10
CA SER A 107 -19.53 16.66 8.43
C SER A 107 -18.30 17.58 8.45
N ASP A 108 -18.51 18.89 8.39
CA ASP A 108 -17.40 19.87 8.30
C ASP A 108 -16.38 19.80 9.45
N ARG A 109 -16.74 19.18 10.57
CA ARG A 109 -15.92 19.09 11.79
C ARG A 109 -15.50 17.67 12.16
N SER A 110 -15.79 16.69 11.31
CA SER A 110 -15.41 15.30 11.60
C SER A 110 -14.73 14.67 10.39
N ILE A 111 -13.67 13.91 10.67
CA ILE A 111 -13.00 13.06 9.69
C ILE A 111 -13.14 11.61 10.14
N GLN A 112 -13.30 10.72 9.17
CA GLN A 112 -13.28 9.29 9.33
C GLN A 112 -12.36 8.69 8.26
N PHE A 113 -12.01 7.42 8.43
CA PHE A 113 -11.25 6.69 7.43
C PHE A 113 -12.16 5.66 6.74
N LEU A 114 -12.03 5.55 5.42
CA LEU A 114 -12.77 4.58 4.62
C LEU A 114 -12.41 3.16 5.09
N LYS A 115 -13.43 2.39 5.49
CA LYS A 115 -13.22 1.03 5.98
C LYS A 115 -12.97 0.08 4.81
N GLY A 116 -12.07 -0.88 5.02
CA GLY A 116 -11.78 -1.89 4.01
C GLY A 116 -10.94 -1.39 2.84
N ALA A 117 -10.45 -0.14 2.88
CA ALA A 117 -9.66 0.46 1.81
C ALA A 117 -8.50 1.27 2.35
N GLN A 118 -7.39 1.24 1.62
CA GLN A 118 -6.20 2.03 1.92
C GLN A 118 -5.49 2.43 0.62
N TRP A 119 -4.67 3.46 0.70
CA TRP A 119 -3.67 3.80 -0.30
C TRP A 119 -2.52 2.79 -0.28
N ALA A 120 -1.88 2.58 -1.44
CA ALA A 120 -0.70 1.71 -1.57
C ALA A 120 0.53 2.22 -0.80
N ASP A 121 0.62 3.54 -0.59
CA ASP A 121 1.65 4.23 0.18
C ASP A 121 1.05 5.46 0.87
N ARG A 122 1.83 6.19 1.65
CA ARG A 122 1.39 7.46 2.22
C ARG A 122 0.98 8.42 1.12
N LEU A 123 -0.18 9.04 1.27
CA LEU A 123 -0.75 9.92 0.26
C LEU A 123 0.24 10.97 -0.30
N PRO A 124 1.08 11.65 0.50
CA PRO A 124 2.05 12.62 -0.05
C PRO A 124 3.04 11.99 -1.05
N LEU A 125 3.47 10.75 -0.83
CA LEU A 125 4.37 10.03 -1.74
C LEU A 125 3.66 9.67 -3.05
N ILE A 126 2.40 9.23 -2.97
CA ILE A 126 1.58 8.97 -4.15
C ILE A 126 1.37 10.25 -4.96
N VAL A 127 0.99 11.36 -4.30
CA VAL A 127 0.81 12.66 -4.95
C VAL A 127 2.11 13.11 -5.63
N GLN A 128 3.26 12.96 -4.98
CA GLN A 128 4.56 13.28 -5.58
C GLN A 128 4.81 12.48 -6.86
N ALA A 129 4.64 11.15 -6.77
CA ALA A 129 4.92 10.24 -7.87
C ALA A 129 4.02 10.54 -9.07
N ARG A 130 2.70 10.68 -8.84
CA ARG A 130 1.75 10.93 -9.92
C ARG A 130 1.85 12.32 -10.49
N LEU A 131 2.18 13.34 -9.69
CA LEU A 131 2.42 14.68 -10.20
C LEU A 131 3.71 14.73 -11.05
N ALA A 132 4.80 14.11 -10.60
CA ALA A 132 6.04 14.00 -11.38
C ALA A 132 5.80 13.27 -12.70
N GLU A 133 5.08 12.14 -12.67
CA GLU A 133 4.70 11.41 -13.87
C GLU A 133 3.82 12.25 -14.81
N THR A 134 2.90 13.05 -14.28
CA THR A 134 2.06 13.97 -15.07
C THR A 134 2.92 15.04 -15.78
N PHE A 135 3.88 15.63 -15.09
CA PHE A 135 4.85 16.58 -15.67
C PHE A 135 5.74 15.92 -16.73
N GLN A 136 6.18 14.68 -16.51
CA GLN A 136 6.96 13.92 -17.50
C GLN A 136 6.13 13.64 -18.76
N ARG A 137 4.87 13.20 -18.59
CA ARG A 137 3.94 12.92 -19.68
C ARG A 137 3.57 14.16 -20.49
N SER A 138 3.65 15.36 -19.91
CA SER A 138 3.35 16.60 -20.64
C SER A 138 4.42 16.96 -21.67
N GLY A 139 5.65 16.44 -21.52
CA GLY A 139 6.78 16.73 -22.41
C GLY A 139 7.26 18.18 -22.39
N SER A 140 6.76 19.01 -21.46
CA SER A 140 6.98 20.46 -21.48
C SER A 140 8.33 20.89 -20.91
N PHE A 141 9.00 20.02 -20.15
CA PHE A 141 10.25 20.33 -19.46
C PHE A 141 11.36 19.41 -19.95
N ALA A 142 12.58 19.94 -20.07
CA ALA A 142 13.75 19.16 -20.49
C ALA A 142 14.11 18.05 -19.49
N GLY A 143 13.70 18.21 -18.23
CA GLY A 143 13.85 17.20 -17.19
C GLY A 143 12.88 17.42 -16.04
N VAL A 144 12.35 16.33 -15.50
CA VAL A 144 11.48 16.32 -14.33
C VAL A 144 12.03 15.25 -13.40
N GLY A 145 12.50 15.67 -12.22
CA GLY A 145 13.09 14.77 -11.24
C GLY A 145 12.50 14.90 -9.84
N LYS A 146 12.98 14.05 -8.95
CA LYS A 146 12.71 14.04 -7.52
C LYS A 146 14.01 14.25 -6.73
N PRO A 147 13.92 14.61 -5.43
CA PRO A 147 15.10 14.71 -4.57
C PRO A 147 15.97 13.45 -4.64
N GLY A 148 17.28 13.63 -4.83
CA GLY A 148 18.27 12.54 -4.89
C GLY A 148 18.62 12.03 -6.29
N GLU A 149 17.93 12.46 -7.35
CA GLU A 149 18.18 11.98 -8.73
C GLU A 149 19.31 12.71 -9.46
N GLY A 150 19.94 13.72 -8.83
CA GLY A 150 21.16 14.37 -9.36
C GLY A 150 20.96 15.29 -10.56
N LEU A 151 19.74 15.77 -10.81
CA LEU A 151 19.46 16.74 -11.87
C LEU A 151 19.95 18.15 -11.50
N ALA A 152 20.36 18.92 -12.51
CA ALA A 152 20.63 20.36 -12.37
C ALA A 152 19.31 21.12 -12.55
N ILE A 153 18.62 21.36 -11.44
CA ILE A 153 17.25 21.88 -11.41
C ILE A 153 17.24 23.41 -11.50
N ASP A 154 16.35 23.96 -12.32
CA ASP A 154 16.10 25.40 -12.37
C ASP A 154 15.02 25.84 -11.37
N TYR A 155 13.96 25.01 -11.22
CA TYR A 155 12.84 25.30 -10.34
C TYR A 155 12.39 24.10 -9.52
N GLN A 156 12.03 24.35 -8.26
CA GLN A 156 11.40 23.38 -7.39
C GLN A 156 9.89 23.64 -7.29
N ILE A 157 9.10 22.59 -7.47
CA ILE A 157 7.65 22.58 -7.25
C ILE A 157 7.40 22.04 -5.85
N ILE A 158 6.96 22.92 -4.95
CA ILE A 158 6.63 22.58 -3.57
C ILE A 158 5.11 22.49 -3.46
N VAL A 159 4.62 21.36 -2.94
CA VAL A 159 3.18 21.08 -2.82
C VAL A 159 2.81 20.86 -1.36
N GLU A 160 1.69 21.42 -0.94
CA GLU A 160 1.04 21.14 0.33
C GLU A 160 -0.37 20.60 0.06
N VAL A 161 -0.65 19.39 0.54
CA VAL A 161 -1.97 18.76 0.44
C VAL A 161 -2.85 19.29 1.57
N ARG A 162 -3.78 20.18 1.22
CA ARG A 162 -4.70 20.81 2.17
C ARG A 162 -6.01 20.06 2.32
N SER A 163 -6.48 19.46 1.23
CA SER A 163 -7.63 18.56 1.24
C SER A 163 -7.39 17.42 0.27
N PHE A 164 -7.82 16.22 0.67
CA PHE A 164 -7.84 15.02 -0.16
C PHE A 164 -8.81 14.01 0.46
N GLU A 165 -10.10 14.29 0.29
CA GLU A 165 -11.15 13.63 1.07
C GLU A 165 -12.45 13.49 0.28
N VAL A 166 -13.30 12.54 0.70
CA VAL A 166 -14.66 12.44 0.20
C VAL A 166 -15.63 13.07 1.20
N ARG A 167 -16.42 14.03 0.76
CA ARG A 167 -17.57 14.55 1.52
C ARG A 167 -18.80 13.69 1.29
N VAL A 168 -19.51 13.35 2.36
CA VAL A 168 -20.74 12.53 2.31
C VAL A 168 -21.96 13.26 2.91
N ASN A 169 -21.91 14.60 3.00
CA ASN A 169 -22.94 15.44 3.64
C ASN A 169 -23.90 16.10 2.63
N GLY A 170 -24.79 15.29 2.02
CA GLY A 170 -25.83 15.81 1.10
C GLY A 170 -25.50 15.68 -0.39
N GLY A 171 -24.57 14.79 -0.72
CA GLY A 171 -24.11 14.46 -2.06
C GLY A 171 -22.67 13.99 -1.97
N GLU A 172 -22.38 12.76 -2.41
CA GLU A 172 -21.04 12.20 -2.30
C GLU A 172 -20.13 12.81 -3.37
N HIS A 173 -19.09 13.52 -2.95
CA HIS A 173 -18.10 14.13 -3.84
C HIS A 173 -16.71 14.11 -3.21
N ALA A 174 -15.70 13.92 -4.03
CA ALA A 174 -14.30 14.03 -3.64
C ALA A 174 -13.83 15.47 -3.80
N ASP A 175 -13.14 15.98 -2.79
CA ASP A 175 -12.50 17.30 -2.78
C ASP A 175 -10.98 17.15 -2.66
N VAL A 176 -10.27 17.80 -3.56
CA VAL A 176 -8.81 17.89 -3.55
C VAL A 176 -8.40 19.36 -3.58
N GLU A 177 -7.60 19.78 -2.59
CA GLU A 177 -6.94 21.09 -2.59
C GLU A 177 -5.44 20.92 -2.40
N LEU A 178 -4.68 21.43 -3.37
CA LEU A 178 -3.22 21.46 -3.36
C LEU A 178 -2.76 22.92 -3.41
N PHE A 179 -2.00 23.34 -2.40
CA PHE A 179 -1.31 24.63 -2.44
C PHE A 179 0.10 24.43 -3.01
N VAL A 180 0.40 25.12 -4.10
CA VAL A 180 1.64 24.92 -4.86
C VAL A 180 2.45 26.20 -4.88
N ARG A 181 3.77 26.05 -4.73
CA ARG A 181 4.77 27.12 -4.87
C ARG A 181 5.82 26.69 -5.88
N ILE A 182 6.27 27.64 -6.70
CA ILE A 182 7.42 27.48 -7.58
C ILE A 182 8.57 28.26 -6.97
N LEU A 183 9.64 27.58 -6.57
CA LEU A 183 10.87 28.19 -6.09
C LEU A 183 11.93 28.18 -7.19
N ASN A 184 12.66 29.28 -7.32
CA ASN A 184 13.92 29.29 -8.08
C ASN A 184 15.00 28.57 -7.26
N ASP A 185 15.56 27.50 -7.81
CA ASP A 185 16.52 26.65 -7.11
C ASP A 185 17.81 27.40 -6.75
N ARG A 186 18.21 28.36 -7.60
CA ARG A 186 19.51 29.06 -7.48
C ARG A 186 19.55 30.05 -6.32
N ASN A 187 18.42 30.66 -5.98
CA ASN A 187 18.36 31.73 -4.98
C ASN A 187 17.29 31.52 -3.90
N GLY A 188 16.49 30.45 -3.99
CA GLY A 188 15.44 30.12 -3.03
C GLY A 188 14.20 31.03 -3.08
N GLU A 189 14.12 31.96 -4.03
CA GLU A 189 13.00 32.89 -4.12
C GLU A 189 11.74 32.19 -4.64
N VAL A 190 10.60 32.51 -4.01
CA VAL A 190 9.28 32.09 -4.50
C VAL A 190 8.96 32.90 -5.75
N ARG A 191 8.90 32.23 -6.91
CA ARG A 191 8.46 32.84 -8.16
C ARG A 191 6.96 33.06 -8.22
N ALA A 192 6.20 32.08 -7.78
CA ALA A 192 4.75 32.15 -7.75
C ALA A 192 4.19 31.14 -6.73
N SER A 193 2.97 31.41 -6.27
CA SER A 193 2.21 30.50 -5.43
C SER A 193 0.73 30.54 -5.80
N LYS A 194 0.05 29.39 -5.72
CA LYS A 194 -1.37 29.28 -6.08
C LYS A 194 -2.02 28.05 -5.42
N SER A 195 -3.27 28.17 -4.99
CA SER A 195 -4.11 27.02 -4.62
C SER A 195 -4.82 26.46 -5.86
N PHE A 196 -4.83 25.13 -5.96
CA PHE A 196 -5.57 24.36 -6.95
C PHE A 196 -6.62 23.52 -6.25
N THR A 197 -7.89 23.80 -6.53
CA THR A 197 -9.02 23.07 -5.95
C THR A 197 -9.78 22.39 -7.07
N ALA A 198 -10.09 21.12 -6.88
CA ALA A 198 -10.91 20.33 -7.79
C ALA A 198 -11.86 19.45 -7.00
N SER A 199 -13.04 19.23 -7.57
CA SER A 199 -14.06 18.36 -6.99
C SER A 199 -14.64 17.45 -8.05
N ALA A 200 -15.00 16.22 -7.66
CA ALA A 200 -15.61 15.25 -8.56
C ALA A 200 -16.72 14.46 -7.84
N PRO A 201 -17.87 14.23 -8.49
CA PRO A 201 -18.94 13.46 -7.88
C PRO A 201 -18.53 11.98 -7.75
N VAL A 202 -18.97 11.33 -6.68
CA VAL A 202 -18.89 9.88 -6.54
C VAL A 202 -19.95 9.25 -7.42
N SER A 203 -19.52 8.39 -8.35
CA SER A 203 -20.40 7.67 -9.28
C SER A 203 -20.19 6.17 -9.10
N GLY A 204 -21.27 5.44 -8.82
CA GLY A 204 -21.22 4.00 -8.55
C GLY A 204 -21.36 3.70 -7.07
N SER A 205 -20.79 2.57 -6.63
CA SER A 205 -20.89 2.11 -5.24
C SER A 205 -19.60 1.43 -4.77
N GLY A 206 -19.43 1.38 -3.45
CA GLY A 206 -18.28 0.74 -2.80
C GLY A 206 -17.00 1.59 -2.83
N ASN A 207 -15.92 1.02 -2.29
CA ASN A 207 -14.65 1.72 -2.08
C ASN A 207 -14.03 2.24 -3.39
N ALA A 208 -14.19 1.49 -4.49
CA ALA A 208 -13.69 1.88 -5.80
C ALA A 208 -14.36 3.16 -6.34
N ALA A 209 -15.64 3.41 -6.04
CA ALA A 209 -16.32 4.63 -6.47
C ALA A 209 -15.78 5.87 -5.76
N TYR A 210 -15.52 5.77 -4.46
CA TYR A 210 -14.88 6.82 -3.67
C TYR A 210 -13.48 7.16 -4.17
N VAL A 211 -12.67 6.14 -4.41
CA VAL A 211 -11.31 6.30 -4.95
C VAL A 211 -11.35 6.87 -6.36
N GLY A 212 -12.27 6.41 -7.22
CA GLY A 212 -12.42 6.95 -8.57
C GLY A 212 -12.76 8.45 -8.59
N ALA A 213 -13.59 8.92 -7.64
CA ALA A 213 -13.85 10.35 -7.49
C ALA A 213 -12.60 11.13 -7.06
N LEU A 214 -11.84 10.61 -6.09
CA LEU A 214 -10.57 11.21 -5.66
C LEU A 214 -9.55 11.27 -6.80
N ASP A 215 -9.45 10.20 -7.59
CA ASP A 215 -8.58 10.14 -8.76
C ASP A 215 -8.96 11.18 -9.82
N ASN A 216 -10.27 11.34 -10.10
CA ASN A 216 -10.77 12.35 -11.03
C ASN A 216 -10.48 13.78 -10.54
N ALA A 217 -10.74 14.07 -9.26
CA ALA A 217 -10.47 15.38 -8.67
C ALA A 217 -8.97 15.70 -8.67
N PHE A 218 -8.13 14.76 -8.22
CA PHE A 218 -6.68 14.88 -8.29
C PHE A 218 -6.20 15.08 -9.74
N GLY A 219 -6.72 14.30 -10.67
CA GLY A 219 -6.38 14.38 -12.08
C GLY A 219 -6.64 15.77 -12.68
N GLN A 220 -7.76 16.40 -12.31
CA GLN A 220 -8.05 17.78 -12.72
C GLN A 220 -7.06 18.78 -12.09
N ALA A 221 -6.83 18.70 -10.78
CA ALA A 221 -5.89 19.59 -10.09
C ALA A 221 -4.46 19.46 -10.65
N ALA A 222 -3.99 18.23 -10.90
CA ALA A 222 -2.67 17.96 -11.47
C ALA A 222 -2.53 18.54 -12.89
N LYS A 223 -3.55 18.38 -13.75
CA LYS A 223 -3.55 19.00 -15.09
C LYS A 223 -3.43 20.52 -15.00
N ASP A 224 -4.16 21.14 -14.08
CA ASP A 224 -4.16 22.60 -13.92
C ASP A 224 -2.84 23.12 -13.34
N ILE A 225 -2.22 22.37 -12.42
CA ILE A 225 -0.87 22.65 -11.91
C ILE A 225 0.14 22.66 -13.06
N VAL A 226 0.17 21.60 -13.90
CA VAL A 226 1.12 21.52 -15.01
C VAL A 226 0.96 22.68 -15.97
N ARG A 227 -0.27 23.00 -16.41
CA ARG A 227 -0.54 24.13 -17.31
C ARG A 227 -0.12 25.46 -16.70
N TRP A 228 -0.41 25.66 -15.41
CA TRP A 228 -0.03 26.89 -14.73
C TRP A 228 1.49 27.01 -14.60
N THR A 229 2.18 25.93 -14.26
CA THR A 229 3.65 25.92 -14.16
C THR A 229 4.28 26.26 -15.51
N ASP A 230 3.82 25.64 -16.60
CA ASP A 230 4.29 25.92 -17.97
C ASP A 230 4.10 27.40 -18.38
N GLN A 231 2.97 28.01 -18.00
CA GLN A 231 2.71 29.43 -18.25
C GLN A 231 3.52 30.38 -17.36
N THR A 232 3.94 29.90 -16.18
CA THR A 232 4.55 30.74 -15.14
C THR A 232 6.06 30.78 -15.25
N ILE A 233 6.69 29.65 -15.58
CA ILE A 233 8.15 29.55 -15.75
C ILE A 233 8.49 29.33 -17.20
#